data_AF-A0A9D6JKU1-F1
#
_entry.id   AF-A0A9D6JKU1-F1
#
_cell.length_a   1.000
_cell.length_b   1.000
_cell.length_c   1.000
_cell.angle_alpha   90.00
_cell.angle_beta   90.00
_cell.angle_gamma   90.00
#
_symmetry.space_group_name_H-M   'P 1'
#
loop_
_entity.id
_entity.type
_entity.pdbx_description
1 polymer ?
#
loop_
_entity_poly.entity_id
_entity_poly.type
_entity_poly.pdbx_seq_one_letter_code
_entity_poly.pdbx_strand_id
1 'polypeptide(L)' 'MDNNDIIRRIRYTFDLSDSKMMAIFSLADYEVTREQISDWLKKDEDPALKKINDVTLATFLN' A
#
# COMPACT_ATOMS: atom_id res chain seq x y z
N MET A 1 -12.05 7.30 -6.25
CA MET A 1 -11.24 6.08 -6.08
C MET A 1 -9.89 6.38 -6.68
N ASP A 2 -8.89 6.51 -5.82
CA ASP A 2 -7.49 6.70 -6.20
C ASP A 2 -6.69 5.45 -5.79
N ASN A 3 -5.38 5.47 -6.03
CA ASN A 3 -4.52 4.33 -5.75
C ASN A 3 -4.50 3.96 -4.25
N ASN A 4 -4.65 4.95 -3.36
CA ASN A 4 -4.75 4.74 -1.92
C ASN A 4 -6.08 4.03 -1.55
N ASP A 5 -7.20 4.41 -2.16
CA ASP A 5 -8.48 3.69 -2.03
C ASP A 5 -8.35 2.24 -2.52
N ILE A 6 -7.71 2.00 -3.66
CA ILE A 6 -7.48 0.65 -4.20
C ILE A 6 -6.68 -0.21 -3.20
N ILE A 7 -5.52 0.27 -2.76
CA ILE A 7 -4.65 -0.53 -1.89
C ILE A 7 -5.28 -0.76 -0.50
N ARG A 8 -6.02 0.23 0.05
CA ARG A 8 -6.80 0.06 1.29
C ARG A 8 -7.85 -1.03 1.14
N ARG A 9 -8.61 -1.01 0.04
CA ARG A 9 -9.64 -2.03 -0.23
C ARG A 9 -9.04 -3.42 -0.32
N ILE A 10 -7.94 -3.60 -1.06
CA ILE A 10 -7.27 -4.90 -1.18
C ILE A 10 -6.79 -5.38 0.19
N ARG A 11 -6.12 -4.51 0.96
CA ARG A 11 -5.66 -4.84 2.32
C ARG A 11 -6.80 -5.39 3.19
N TYR A 12 -7.93 -4.68 3.27
CA TYR A 12 -9.03 -5.08 4.13
C TYR A 12 -9.83 -6.25 3.58
N THR A 13 -9.99 -6.35 2.26
CA THR A 13 -10.73 -7.45 1.61
C THR A 13 -10.04 -8.80 1.83
N PHE A 14 -8.70 -8.81 1.82
CA PHE A 14 -7.90 -10.03 1.98
C PHE A 14 -7.24 -10.19 3.35
N ASP A 15 -7.58 -9.33 4.33
CA ASP A 15 -7.01 -9.33 5.68
C ASP A 15 -5.46 -9.39 5.67
N LEU A 16 -4.86 -8.46 4.91
CA LEU A 16 -3.41 -8.36 4.78
C LEU A 16 -2.84 -7.54 5.94
N SER A 17 -1.93 -8.16 6.70
CA SER A 17 -1.10 -7.44 7.65
C SER A 17 -0.03 -6.62 6.93
N ASP A 18 0.53 -5.61 7.61
CA ASP A 18 1.62 -4.81 7.06
C ASP A 18 2.79 -5.70 6.60
N SER A 19 3.10 -6.76 7.37
CA SER A 19 4.13 -7.75 6.99
C SER A 19 3.81 -8.53 5.72
N LYS A 20 2.55 -8.91 5.50
CA LYS A 20 2.14 -9.57 4.24
C LYS A 20 2.23 -8.60 3.07
N MET A 21 1.85 -7.34 3.26
CA MET A 21 1.98 -6.32 2.23
C MET A 21 3.44 -6.06 1.85
N MET A 22 4.35 -5.95 2.84
CA MET A 22 5.80 -5.85 2.58
C MET A 22 6.30 -7.07 1.80
N ALA A 23 5.86 -8.28 2.17
CA ALA A 23 6.24 -9.49 1.47
C ALA A 23 5.79 -9.49 0.00
N ILE A 24 4.58 -9.00 -0.32
CA ILE A 24 4.09 -8.89 -1.70
C ILE A 24 4.98 -7.96 -2.52
N PHE A 25 5.30 -6.77 -2.00
CA PHE A 25 6.22 -5.86 -2.69
C PHE A 25 7.60 -6.48 -2.91
N SER A 26 8.10 -7.25 -1.94
CA SER A 26 9.38 -7.96 -2.05
C SER A 26 9.39 -9.05 -3.13
N LEU A 27 8.23 -9.60 -3.54
CA LEU A 27 8.17 -10.54 -4.67
C LEU A 27 8.48 -9.88 -6.01
N ALA A 28 8.33 -8.56 -6.09
CA ALA A 28 8.65 -7.74 -7.26
C ALA A 28 9.98 -6.97 -7.09
N ASP A 29 10.88 -7.45 -6.21
CA ASP A 29 12.17 -6.83 -5.88
C ASP A 29 12.03 -5.35 -5.46
N TYR A 30 10.90 -4.99 -4.84
CA TYR A 30 10.62 -3.64 -4.37
C TYR A 30 10.53 -3.62 -2.85
N GLU A 31 11.50 -3.00 -2.19
CA GLU A 31 11.49 -2.89 -0.73
C GLU A 31 10.64 -1.71 -0.27
N VAL A 32 9.73 -1.97 0.67
CA VAL A 32 8.93 -0.94 1.33
C VAL A 32 9.01 -1.09 2.84
N THR A 33 8.95 0.02 3.54
CA THR A 33 8.93 0.03 5.00
C THR A 33 7.50 -0.06 5.53
N ARG A 34 7.36 -0.50 6.78
CA ARG A 34 6.08 -0.45 7.49
C ARG A 34 5.52 0.97 7.58
N GLU A 35 6.38 1.97 7.72
CA GLU A 35 5.98 3.38 7.75
C GLU A 35 5.36 3.82 6.42
N GLN A 36 5.98 3.47 5.29
CA GLN A 36 5.41 3.76 3.96
C GLN A 36 4.03 3.11 3.77
N ILE A 37 3.88 1.84 4.18
CA ILE A 37 2.59 1.16 4.12
C ILE A 37 1.56 1.88 5.00
N SER A 38 1.92 2.20 6.24
CA SER A 38 1.05 2.95 7.15
C SER A 38 0.62 4.28 6.54
N ASP A 39 1.55 5.02 5.94
CA ASP A 39 1.30 6.31 5.32
C ASP A 39 0.36 6.24 4.11
N TRP A 40 0.42 5.16 3.32
CA TRP A 40 -0.50 4.94 2.20
C TRP A 40 -1.92 4.55 2.65
N LEU A 41 -2.06 3.97 3.84
CA LEU A 41 -3.32 3.45 4.36
C LEU A 41 -4.07 4.44 5.25
N LYS A 42 -3.46 5.58 5.57
CA LYS A 42 -4.08 6.68 6.30
C LYS A 42 -5.36 7.16 5.62
N LYS A 43 -6.22 7.84 6.37
CA LYS A 43 -7.44 8.47 5.83
C LYS A 43 -7.08 9.68 4.97
N ASP A 44 -7.99 10.07 4.09
CA ASP A 44 -7.76 11.14 3.11
C ASP A 44 -7.50 12.51 3.75
N GLU A 45 -7.96 12.72 4.99
CA GLU A 45 -7.77 13.95 5.78
C GLU A 45 -6.52 13.92 6.69
N ASP A 46 -5.81 12.79 6.77
CA ASP A 46 -4.64 12.66 7.65
C ASP A 46 -3.46 13.43 7.05
N PRO A 47 -2.81 14.35 7.79
CA PRO A 47 -1.71 15.15 7.28
C PRO A 47 -0.46 14.34 6.90
N ALA A 48 -0.33 13.12 7.42
CA ALA A 48 0.76 12.21 7.07
C ALA A 48 0.39 11.24 5.93
N LEU A 49 -0.82 11.34 5.34
CA LEU A 49 -1.17 10.57 4.16
C LEU A 49 -0.17 10.83 3.03
N LYS A 50 0.36 9.75 2.47
CA LYS A 50 1.17 9.80 1.26
C LYS A 50 0.40 9.19 0.10
N LYS A 51 0.43 9.86 -1.05
CA LYS A 51 -0.15 9.31 -2.28
C LYS A 51 0.73 8.17 -2.80
N ILE A 52 0.10 7.05 -3.13
CA ILE A 52 0.74 5.96 -3.88
C ILE A 52 0.63 6.25 -5.39
N ASN A 53 1.75 6.22 -6.09
CA ASN A 53 1.78 6.46 -7.54
C ASN A 53 1.41 5.18 -8.32
N ASP A 54 1.14 5.34 -9.61
CA ASP A 54 0.66 4.24 -10.45
C ASP A 54 1.68 3.09 -10.57
N VAL A 55 2.98 3.41 -10.62
CA VAL A 55 4.05 2.41 -10.71
C VAL A 55 4.11 1.58 -9.43
N THR A 56 4.10 2.21 -8.26
CA THR A 56 4.12 1.52 -6.97
C THR A 56 2.87 0.66 -6.78
N LEU A 57 1.68 1.13 -7.19
CA LEU A 57 0.49 0.30 -7.15
C LEU A 57 0.60 -0.88 -8.12
N ALA A 58 1.08 -0.66 -9.34
CA ALA A 58 1.29 -1.72 -10.33
C ALA A 58 2.28 -2.78 -9.83
N THR A 59 3.36 -2.37 -9.16
CA THR A 59 4.32 -3.28 -8.51
C THR A 59 3.65 -4.19 -7.48
N PHE A 60 2.67 -3.69 -6.73
CA PHE A 60 1.93 -4.49 -5.75
C PHE A 60 0.96 -5.51 -6.37
N LEU A 61 0.51 -5.26 -7.61
CA LEU A 61 -0.54 -6.04 -8.29
C LEU A 61 0.01 -7.07 -9.29
N ASN A 62 1.32 -7.09 -9.53
CA ASN A 62 1.99 -7.99 -10.47
C ASN A 62 2.29 -9.35 -9.82
#